data_AF-B4W082-F1
#
_entry.id   AF-B4W082-F1
#
_cell.length_a   1.000
_cell.length_b   1.000
_cell.length_c   1.000
_cell.angle_alpha   90.00
_cell.angle_beta   90.00
_cell.angle_gamma   90.00
#
_symmetry.space_group_name_H-M   'P 1'
#
loop_
_entity.id
_entity.type
_entity.pdbx_description
1 polymer ?
#
loop_
_entity_poly.entity_id
_entity_poly.type
_entity_poly.pdbx_seq_one_letter_code
_entity_poly.pdbx_strand_id
1 'polypeptide(L)'
;MQHPKGKDKANLFRNRLGITLENKELLETALLESAVNNEATLHKTDEYGTQYDVKFLMTTDVGSSLVLGCWIIRTGEEFPRLTNTYPVDQ
;
A
#
# COMPACT_ATOMS: atom_id res chain seq x y z
N MET A 1 12.72 -19.20 5.10
CA MET A 1 11.34 -18.69 5.04
C MET A 1 11.23 -17.72 3.87
N GLN A 2 10.92 -18.22 2.68
CA GLN A 2 10.74 -17.37 1.49
C GLN A 2 9.30 -17.54 1.04
N HIS A 3 8.47 -16.51 1.24
CA HIS A 3 7.13 -16.47 0.67
C HIS A 3 7.24 -15.97 -0.78
N PRO A 4 6.89 -16.79 -1.79
CA PRO A 4 7.04 -16.41 -3.20
C PRO A 4 6.33 -15.09 -3.55
N LYS A 5 5.16 -14.84 -2.93
CA LYS A 5 4.32 -13.66 -3.20
C LYS A 5 4.92 -12.31 -2.80
N GLY A 6 5.85 -12.25 -1.85
CA GLY A 6 6.43 -10.99 -1.39
C GLY A 6 7.54 -10.47 -2.32
N LYS A 7 8.25 -11.39 -2.97
CA LYS A 7 9.39 -11.09 -3.85
C LYS A 7 8.96 -10.25 -5.05
N ASP A 8 7.82 -10.59 -5.65
CA ASP A 8 7.33 -9.92 -6.85
C ASP A 8 6.97 -8.46 -6.55
N LYS A 9 6.36 -8.18 -5.39
CA LYS A 9 6.00 -6.82 -4.98
C LYS A 9 7.22 -5.96 -4.66
N ALA A 10 8.19 -6.51 -3.93
CA ALA A 10 9.45 -5.80 -3.65
C ALA A 10 10.21 -5.47 -4.93
N ASN A 11 10.20 -6.37 -5.91
CA ASN A 11 10.78 -6.11 -7.23
C ASN A 11 10.01 -5.04 -8.00
N LEU A 12 8.66 -5.04 -7.96
CA LEU A 12 7.86 -3.98 -8.59
C LEU A 12 8.18 -2.61 -7.99
N PHE A 13 8.26 -2.52 -6.67
CA PHE A 13 8.64 -1.29 -5.96
C PHE A 13 10.03 -0.81 -6.36
N ARG A 14 11.02 -1.70 -6.37
CA ARG A 14 12.38 -1.38 -6.80
C ARG A 14 12.42 -0.91 -8.25
N ASN A 15 11.78 -1.64 -9.15
CA ASN A 15 11.89 -1.39 -10.59
C ASN A 15 11.13 -0.14 -11.04
N ARG A 16 9.98 0.16 -10.44
CA ARG A 16 9.14 1.30 -10.84
C ARG A 16 9.43 2.58 -10.07
N LEU A 17 9.82 2.46 -8.80
CA LEU A 17 9.91 3.57 -7.85
C LEU A 17 11.25 3.62 -7.12
N GLY A 18 12.19 2.72 -7.40
CA GLY A 18 13.48 2.70 -6.70
C GLY A 18 13.40 2.38 -5.21
N ILE A 19 12.26 1.86 -4.74
CA ILE A 19 12.08 1.57 -3.31
C ILE A 19 12.77 0.24 -2.96
N THR A 20 13.69 0.32 -2.01
CA THR A 20 14.45 -0.77 -1.39
C THR A 20 14.19 -0.79 0.12
N LEU A 21 14.86 -1.70 0.84
CA LEU A 21 14.80 -1.70 2.31
C LEU A 21 15.48 -0.47 2.92
N GLU A 22 16.42 0.15 2.22
CA GLU A 22 17.21 1.30 2.73
C GLU A 22 16.40 2.60 2.73
N ASN A 23 15.41 2.72 1.85
CA ASN A 23 14.57 3.91 1.72
C ASN A 23 13.07 3.61 1.94
N LYS A 24 12.76 2.52 2.67
CA LYS A 24 11.38 2.08 2.94
C LYS A 24 10.52 3.16 3.63
N GLU A 25 11.15 4.07 4.37
CA GLU A 25 10.48 5.18 5.07
C GLU A 25 9.74 6.12 4.11
N LEU A 26 10.22 6.25 2.86
CA LEU A 26 9.51 7.01 1.80
C LEU A 26 8.16 6.37 1.48
N LEU A 27 8.12 5.04 1.36
CA LEU A 27 6.88 4.31 1.10
C LEU A 27 5.94 4.35 2.32
N GLU A 28 6.48 4.19 3.53
CA GLU A 28 5.70 4.27 4.78
C GLU A 28 5.03 5.63 4.93
N THR A 29 5.77 6.72 4.69
CA THR A 29 5.26 8.09 4.77
C THR A 29 4.17 8.33 3.72
N ALA A 30 4.41 7.94 2.46
CA ALA A 30 3.42 8.11 1.39
C ALA A 30 2.13 7.28 1.63
N LEU A 31 2.25 6.10 2.24
CA LEU A 31 1.09 5.28 2.63
C LEU A 31 0.25 5.94 3.72
N LEU A 32 0.90 6.51 4.74
CA LEU A 32 0.20 7.21 5.83
C LEU A 32 -0.46 8.49 5.32
N GLU A 33 0.25 9.29 4.52
CA GLU A 33 -0.29 10.51 3.92
C GLU A 33 -1.47 10.22 3.00
N SER A 34 -1.38 9.19 2.16
CA SER A 34 -2.48 8.81 1.28
C SER A 34 -3.68 8.28 2.04
N ALA A 35 -3.48 7.53 3.14
CA ALA A 35 -4.59 7.07 3.97
C ALA A 35 -5.40 8.22 4.61
N VAL A 36 -4.78 9.39 4.78
CA VAL A 36 -5.44 10.59 5.33
C VAL A 36 -6.04 11.47 4.24
N ASN A 37 -5.34 11.63 3.11
CA ASN A 37 -5.66 12.66 2.11
C ASN A 37 -6.37 12.13 0.86
N ASN A 38 -6.34 10.82 0.61
CA ASN A 38 -6.92 10.22 -0.60
C ASN A 38 -8.24 9.51 -0.30
N GLU A 39 -9.04 9.32 -1.35
CA GLU A 39 -10.29 8.58 -1.25
C GLU A 39 -10.02 7.09 -0.97
N ALA A 40 -10.70 6.59 0.05
CA ALA A 40 -10.71 5.17 0.40
C ALA A 40 -11.93 4.49 -0.24
N THR A 41 -11.69 3.53 -1.12
CA THR A 41 -12.76 2.74 -1.75
C THR A 41 -13.07 1.52 -0.89
N LEU A 42 -14.35 1.29 -0.57
CA LEU A 42 -14.77 0.06 0.11
C LEU A 42 -14.46 -1.15 -0.77
N HIS A 43 -13.61 -2.05 -0.26
CA HIS A 43 -13.25 -3.29 -0.95
C HIS A 43 -14.17 -4.44 -0.52
N LYS A 44 -14.31 -4.66 0.78
CA LYS A 44 -15.09 -5.75 1.37
C LYS A 44 -15.41 -5.46 2.83
N THR A 45 -16.55 -5.90 3.32
CA THR A 45 -16.84 -6.01 4.75
C THR A 45 -17.13 -7.47 5.09
N ASP A 46 -16.51 -7.99 6.15
CA ASP A 46 -16.78 -9.30 6.72
C ASP A 46 -16.66 -9.30 8.25
N GLU A 47 -16.72 -10.48 8.87
CA GLU A 47 -16.64 -10.64 10.33
C GLU A 47 -15.34 -10.09 10.95
N TYR A 48 -14.25 -10.03 10.17
CA TYR A 48 -12.96 -9.51 10.62
C TYR A 48 -12.88 -7.99 10.57
N GLY A 49 -13.77 -7.33 9.83
CA GLY A 49 -13.86 -5.89 9.72
C GLY A 49 -14.14 -5.39 8.31
N THR A 50 -13.87 -4.12 8.08
CA THR A 50 -14.05 -3.48 6.77
C THR A 50 -12.71 -3.18 6.11
N GLN A 51 -12.54 -3.69 4.90
CA GLN A 51 -11.37 -3.49 4.06
C GLN A 51 -11.60 -2.35 3.08
N TYR A 52 -10.58 -1.51 2.94
CA TYR A 52 -10.57 -0.35 2.07
C TYR A 52 -9.33 -0.36 1.19
N ASP A 53 -9.50 0.06 -0.05
CA ASP A 53 -8.43 0.26 -1.02
C ASP A 53 -8.18 1.76 -1.19
N VAL A 54 -6.94 2.20 -0.95
CA VAL A 54 -6.50 3.57 -1.20
C VAL A 54 -5.50 3.54 -2.35
N LYS A 55 -5.80 4.28 -3.42
CA LYS A 55 -4.91 4.42 -4.57
C LYS A 55 -4.32 5.82 -4.61
N PHE A 56 -3.01 5.91 -4.82
CA PHE A 56 -2.31 7.18 -4.94
C PHE A 56 -1.15 7.07 -5.94
N LEU A 57 -0.86 8.15 -6.64
CA LEU A 57 0.30 8.23 -7.50
C LEU A 57 1.53 8.53 -6.63
N MET A 58 2.55 7.68 -6.72
CA MET A 58 3.84 7.93 -6.09
C MET A 58 4.86 8.25 -7.18
N THR A 59 5.63 9.31 -6.98
CA THR A 59 6.71 9.74 -7.88
C THR A 59 8.02 9.81 -7.10
N THR A 60 9.07 9.28 -7.69
CA THR A 60 10.44 9.23 -7.16
C THR A 60 11.40 9.61 -8.28
N ASP A 61 12.68 9.77 -7.96
CA ASP A 61 13.73 10.03 -8.95
C ASP A 61 13.86 8.89 -9.99
N VAL A 62 13.44 7.67 -9.65
CA VAL A 62 13.49 6.50 -10.54
C VAL A 62 12.30 6.46 -11.49
N GLY A 63 11.14 6.92 -11.04
CA GLY A 63 9.91 6.84 -11.83
C GLY A 63 8.65 7.13 -11.03
N SER A 64 7.52 6.96 -11.71
CA SER A 64 6.19 7.12 -11.13
C SER A 64 5.36 5.86 -11.32
N SER A 65 4.53 5.53 -10.33
CA SER A 65 3.59 4.42 -10.41
C SER A 65 2.38 4.69 -9.54
N LEU A 66 1.23 4.19 -9.96
CA LEU A 66 0.07 4.09 -9.07
C LEU A 66 0.37 3.01 -8.03
N VAL A 67 0.14 3.33 -6.76
CA VAL A 67 0.33 2.42 -5.63
C VAL A 67 -1.03 2.15 -5.00
N LEU A 68 -1.30 0.87 -4.74
CA LEU A 68 -2.47 0.43 -3.99
C LEU A 68 -2.05 0.11 -2.55
N GLY A 69 -2.70 0.76 -1.58
CA GLY A 69 -2.67 0.39 -0.17
C GLY A 69 -3.98 -0.27 0.24
N CYS A 70 -3.93 -1.54 0.65
CA CYS A 70 -5.09 -2.26 1.18
C CYS A 70 -5.10 -2.14 2.70
N TRP A 71 -6.12 -1.51 3.25
CA TRP A 71 -6.30 -1.23 4.67
C TRP A 71 -7.47 -2.03 5.24
N ILE A 72 -7.43 -2.34 6.53
CA ILE A 72 -8.56 -2.90 7.26
C ILE A 72 -8.80 -2.09 8.53
N ILE A 73 -10.07 -1.75 8.78
CA ILE A 73 -10.54 -1.34 10.11
C ILE A 73 -11.23 -2.57 10.69
N ARG A 74 -10.62 -3.19 11.72
CA ARG A 74 -11.16 -4.42 12.31
C ARG A 74 -12.42 -4.14 13.12
N THR A 75 -13.27 -5.15 13.25
CA THR A 75 -14.46 -5.06 14.11
C THR A 75 -14.04 -4.71 15.55
N GLY A 76 -14.53 -3.58 16.07
CA GLY A 76 -14.20 -3.08 17.41
C GLY A 76 -12.92 -2.23 17.48
N GLU A 77 -12.23 -1.99 16.38
CA GLU A 77 -11.13 -1.01 16.29
C GLU A 77 -11.64 0.27 15.61
N GLU A 78 -11.08 1.42 16.01
CA GLU A 78 -11.37 2.73 15.41
C GLU A 78 -10.22 3.26 14.54
N PHE A 79 -9.19 2.44 14.32
CA PHE A 79 -8.00 2.82 13.55
C PHE A 79 -7.71 1.81 12.44
N PRO A 80 -7.24 2.27 11.27
CA PRO A 80 -6.93 1.40 10.14
C PRO A 80 -5.58 0.71 10.31
N ARG A 81 -5.44 -0.48 9.70
CA ARG A 81 -4.19 -1.23 9.60
C ARG A 81 -3.89 -1.58 8.16
N LEU A 82 -2.65 -1.35 7.73
CA LEU A 82 -2.21 -1.79 6.41
C LEU A 82 -2.10 -3.32 6.39
N THR A 83 -2.76 -3.95 5.42
CA THR A 83 -2.69 -5.40 5.22
C THR A 83 -1.78 -5.78 4.06
N ASN A 84 -1.76 -4.96 3.01
CA ASN A 84 -0.99 -5.20 1.80
C ASN A 84 -0.73 -3.89 1.05
N THR A 85 0.37 -3.82 0.32
CA THR A 85 0.65 -2.73 -0.62
C THR A 85 1.47 -3.22 -1.79
N TYR A 86 1.19 -2.69 -2.99
CA TYR A 86 1.95 -2.97 -4.19
C TYR A 86 1.70 -1.92 -5.29
N PRO A 87 2.67 -1.70 -6.18
CA PRO A 87 2.45 -0.92 -7.39
C PRO A 87 1.45 -1.63 -8.31
N VAL A 88 0.55 -0.86 -8.90
CA VAL A 88 -0.41 -1.33 -9.92
C VAL A 88 -0.17 -0.58 -11.22
N ASP A 89 -0.67 -1.14 -12.33
CA ASP A 89 -0.68 -0.45 -13.61
C ASP A 89 -1.73 0.68 -13.59
N GLN A 90 -1.48 1.73 -14.37
CA GLN A 90 -2.40 2.86 -14.55
C GLN A 90 -3.60 2.48 -15.43
#